data_AF-A0A0A8EEA8-F1
#
_entry.id   AF-A0A0A8EEA8-F1
#
_cell.length_a   1.000
_cell.length_b   1.000
_cell.length_c   1.000
_cell.angle_alpha   90.00
_cell.angle_beta   90.00
_cell.angle_gamma   90.00
#
_symmetry.space_group_name_H-M   'P 1'
#
loop_
_entity.id
_entity.type
_entity.pdbx_description
1 polymer ?
#
loop_
_entity_poly.entity_id
_entity_poly.type
_entity_poly.pdbx_seq_one_letter_code
_entity_poly.pdbx_strand_id
1 'polypeptide(L)' 'MTGRHTAVRDALFAEDALSLIHTTSRGYPRAVNNLALQSLAAACATGKNLVDDTSARAAVSEVVD' A
#
# COMPACT_ATOMS: atom_id res chain seq x y z
N MET A 1 5.90 -17.75 21.40
CA MET A 1 5.70 -16.40 21.94
C MET A 1 4.98 -15.58 20.89
N THR A 2 3.68 -15.42 21.10
CA THR A 2 2.71 -14.85 20.16
C THR A 2 2.91 -13.33 20.05
N GLY A 3 3.52 -12.89 18.95
CA GLY A 3 3.49 -11.49 18.54
C GLY A 3 2.08 -11.13 18.11
N ARG A 4 1.29 -10.59 19.05
CA ARG A 4 0.06 -9.88 18.71
C ARG A 4 0.48 -8.69 17.85
N HIS A 5 0.34 -8.87 16.54
CA HIS A 5 0.19 -7.80 15.58
C HIS A 5 -1.01 -6.98 16.05
N THR A 6 -0.74 -5.91 16.81
CA THR A 6 -1.75 -4.95 17.24
C THR A 6 -2.36 -4.42 15.95
N ALA A 7 -3.55 -4.91 15.59
CA ALA A 7 -4.33 -4.30 14.54
C ALA A 7 -4.55 -2.85 14.97
N VAL A 8 -3.73 -1.95 14.42
CA VAL A 8 -3.94 -0.51 14.53
C VAL A 8 -5.32 -0.32 13.91
N ARG A 9 -6.32 -0.08 14.76
CA ARG A 9 -7.73 -0.01 14.35
C ARG A 9 -8.01 1.10 13.33
N ASP A 10 -7.01 1.95 13.06
CA ASP A 10 -7.00 3.04 12.09
C ASP A 10 -5.91 2.90 11.00
N ALA A 11 -5.37 1.70 10.78
CA ALA A 11 -4.39 1.51 9.69
C ALA A 11 -5.05 1.74 8.33
N LEU A 12 -4.52 2.69 7.55
CA LEU A 12 -4.94 2.90 6.15
C LEU A 12 -4.25 1.91 5.19
N PHE A 13 -3.13 1.32 5.60
CA PHE A 13 -2.36 0.39 4.80
C PHE A 13 -2.08 -0.89 5.59
N ALA A 14 -2.27 -2.04 4.94
CA ALA A 14 -1.77 -3.31 5.44
C ALA A 14 -0.23 -3.33 5.42
N GLU A 15 0.39 -4.07 6.35
CA GLU A 15 1.87 -4.20 6.39
C GLU A 15 2.43 -4.74 5.07
N ASP A 16 1.75 -5.71 4.45
CA ASP A 16 2.16 -6.27 3.16
C ASP A 16 2.16 -5.23 2.04
N ALA A 17 1.15 -4.35 2.02
CA ALA A 17 1.06 -3.25 1.06
C ALA A 17 2.19 -2.23 1.26
N LEU A 18 2.52 -1.88 2.51
CA LEU A 18 3.64 -0.99 2.82
C LEU A 18 4.98 -1.57 2.40
N SER A 19 5.18 -2.88 2.61
CA SER A 19 6.38 -3.60 2.21
C SER A 19 6.55 -3.60 0.69
N LEU A 20 5.46 -3.82 -0.05
CA LEU A 20 5.45 -3.76 -1.50
C LEU A 20 5.79 -2.35 -2.01
N ILE A 21 5.12 -1.31 -1.49
CA ILE A 21 5.38 0.09 -1.88
C ILE A 21 6.85 0.45 -1.64
N HIS A 22 7.40 0.13 -0.46
CA HIS A 22 8.80 0.40 -0.15
C HIS A 22 9.77 -0.30 -1.12
N THR A 23 9.52 -1.57 -1.41
CA THR A 23 10.38 -2.38 -2.30
C THR A 23 10.34 -1.83 -3.74
N THR A 24 9.15 -1.56 -4.27
CA THR A 24 8.99 -1.03 -5.63
C THR A 24 9.57 0.37 -5.78
N SER A 25 9.46 1.20 -4.73
CA SER A 25 9.95 2.59 -4.76
C SER A 25 11.47 2.70 -4.86
N ARG A 26 12.23 1.63 -4.58
CA ARG A 26 13.71 1.60 -4.66
C ARG A 26 14.43 2.69 -3.85
N GLY A 27 13.78 3.19 -2.80
CA GLY A 27 14.33 4.25 -1.94
C GLY A 27 14.12 5.68 -2.45
N TYR A 28 13.37 5.90 -3.54
CA TYR A 28 13.02 7.25 -3.99
C TYR A 28 11.79 7.77 -3.24
N PRO A 29 11.91 8.83 -2.40
CA PRO A 29 10.79 9.31 -1.59
C PRO A 29 9.56 9.73 -2.42
N ARG A 30 9.80 10.26 -3.64
CA ARG A 30 8.72 10.65 -4.55
C ARG A 30 7.99 9.45 -5.16
N ALA A 31 8.69 8.34 -5.41
CA ALA A 31 8.08 7.11 -5.88
C ALA A 31 7.19 6.49 -4.80
N VAL A 32 7.65 6.50 -3.54
CA VAL A 32 6.84 6.06 -2.38
C VAL A 32 5.53 6.82 -2.31
N ASN A 33 5.59 8.16 -2.39
CA ASN A 33 4.39 9.00 -2.31
C ASN A 33 3.42 8.73 -3.47
N ASN A 34 3.93 8.63 -4.70
CA ASN A 34 3.09 8.36 -5.87
C ASN A 34 2.40 6.98 -5.78
N LEU A 35 3.15 5.95 -5.40
CA LEU A 35 2.62 4.60 -5.23
C LEU A 35 1.61 4.53 -4.10
N ALA A 36 1.87 5.18 -2.96
CA ALA A 36 0.92 5.23 -1.85
C ALA A 36 -0.39 5.94 -2.24
N LEU A 37 -0.31 7.06 -2.95
CA LEU A 37 -1.47 7.81 -3.42
C LEU A 37 -2.33 7.00 -4.40
N GLN A 38 -1.70 6.36 -5.39
CA GLN A 38 -2.39 5.50 -6.35
C GLN A 38 -2.99 4.27 -5.67
N SER A 39 -2.29 3.67 -4.70
CA SER A 39 -2.80 2.51 -3.95
C SER A 39 -4.03 2.88 -3.12
N LEU A 40 -4.01 4.07 -2.51
CA LEU A 40 -5.15 4.62 -1.79
C LEU A 40 -6.33 4.87 -2.74
N ALA A 41 -6.09 5.47 -3.91
CA ALA A 41 -7.12 5.69 -4.91
C ALA A 41 -7.75 4.38 -5.40
N ALA A 42 -6.94 3.34 -5.64
CA ALA A 42 -7.42 2.01 -6.03
C ALA A 42 -8.26 1.34 -4.92
N ALA A 43 -7.85 1.48 -3.65
CA ALA A 43 -8.63 1.00 -2.51
C ALA A 43 -9.97 1.75 -2.39
N CYS A 44 -9.98 3.08 -2.54
CA CYS A 44 -11.19 3.89 -2.52
C CYS A 44 -12.14 3.53 -3.69
N ALA A 45 -11.60 3.33 -4.90
CA ALA A 45 -12.39 2.93 -6.07
C ALA A 45 -13.04 1.54 -5.88
N THR A 46 -12.42 0.67 -5.08
CA THR A 46 -12.96 -0.66 -4.75
C THR A 46 -13.82 -0.68 -3.48
N GLY A 47 -14.04 0.47 -2.84
CA GLY A 47 -14.83 0.60 -1.61
C GLY A 47 -14.17 -0.03 -0.38
N LYS A 48 -12.85 -0.27 -0.42
CA LYS A 48 -12.09 -0.83 0.70
C LYS A 48 -11.68 0.29 1.66
N ASN A 49 -11.79 0.02 2.96
CA ASN A 49 -11.32 0.92 4.01
C ASN A 49 -9.84 0.70 4.39
N LEU A 50 -9.19 -0.26 3.75
CA LEU A 50 -7.79 -0.64 3.98
C LEU A 50 -7.13 -0.92 2.64
N VAL A 51 -5.97 -0.28 2.41
CA VAL A 51 -5.12 -0.59 1.26
C VAL A 51 -4.45 -1.94 1.50
N ASP A 52 -4.85 -2.92 0.70
CA ASP A 52 -4.28 -4.26 0.69
C ASP A 52 -3.20 -4.40 -0.41
N ASP A 53 -2.49 -5.52 -0.36
CA ASP A 53 -1.45 -5.87 -1.33
C ASP A 53 -1.98 -5.86 -2.78
N THR A 54 -3.23 -6.25 -3.02
CA THR A 54 -3.86 -6.22 -4.34
C THR A 54 -4.00 -4.78 -4.86
N SER A 55 -4.47 -3.86 -4.01
CA SER A 55 -4.63 -2.45 -4.35
C SER A 55 -3.26 -1.79 -4.60
N ALA A 56 -2.25 -2.19 -3.81
CA ALA A 56 -0.87 -1.73 -4.01
C ALA A 56 -0.26 -2.26 -5.31
N ARG A 57 -0.51 -3.52 -5.70
CA ARG A 57 -0.06 -4.06 -7.01
C ARG A 57 -0.70 -3.32 -8.18
N ALA A 58 -1.98 -2.96 -8.09
CA ALA A 58 -2.65 -2.18 -9.12
C ALA A 58 -1.96 -0.84 -9.34
N ALA A 59 -1.60 -0.14 -8.26
CA ALA A 59 -0.83 1.10 -8.33
C ALA A 59 0.57 0.92 -8.94
N VAL A 60 1.27 -0.15 -8.58
CA VAL A 60 2.59 -0.45 -9.17
C VAL A 60 2.50 -0.68 -10.67
N SER A 61 1.46 -1.34 -11.15
CA SER A 61 1.26 -1.59 -12.59
C SER A 61 1.12 -0.30 -13.40
N GLU A 62 0.49 0.73 -12.84
CA GLU A 62 0.26 2.04 -13.48
C GLU A 62 1.51 2.95 -13.50
N VAL A 63 2.58 2.60 -12.77
CA VAL A 63 3.86 3.36 -12.79
C VAL A 63 4.86 2.77 -13.78
N VAL A 64 4.66 1.51 -14.17
CA VAL A 64 5.58 0.77 -15.06
C VAL A 64 5.10 0.80 -16.51
N ASP A 65 3.85 1.15 -16.77
CA ASP A 65 3.29 1.45 -18.10
C ASP A 65 3.50 2.93 -18.48
#